data_AF-A0A661FCU2-F1
#
_entry.id   AF-A0A661FCU2-F1
#
_cell.length_a   1.000
_cell.length_b   1.000
_cell.length_c   1.000
_cell.angle_alpha   90.00
_cell.angle_beta   90.00
_cell.angle_gamma   90.00
#
_symmetry.space_group_name_H-M   'P 1'
#
loop_
_entity.id
_entity.type
_entity.pdbx_description
1 polymer ?
#
loop_
_entity_poly.entity_id
_entity_poly.type
_entity_poly.pdbx_seq_one_letter_code
_entity_poly.pdbx_strand_id
1 'polypeptide(L)'
;ALRYFELKLLEETGYGLCLDSEIRNGNPIVEDRLYCFHPEEGAALLDDEQAGAIHGRTLIDLHNQTLESPCSLFEAKKLMRTIIKHRLGGRSLRSRELFKGTSLKLGKIK
;
A
#
# COMPACT_ATOMS: atom_id res chain seq x y z
N ALA A 1 10.68 6.72 0.84
CA ALA A 1 10.35 8.07 0.30
C ALA A 1 8.94 8.15 -0.30
N LEU A 2 8.68 7.66 -1.52
CA LEU A 2 7.37 7.91 -2.19
C LEU A 2 6.15 7.32 -1.47
N ARG A 3 6.26 6.11 -0.88
CA ARG A 3 5.15 5.50 -0.14
C ARG A 3 4.78 6.31 1.12
N TYR A 4 5.77 6.86 1.80
CA TYR A 4 5.55 7.72 2.98
C TYR A 4 4.91 9.05 2.62
N PHE A 5 5.30 9.63 1.47
CA PHE A 5 4.61 10.81 0.94
C PHE A 5 3.13 10.52 0.68
N GLU A 6 2.81 9.37 0.07
CA GLU A 6 1.42 8.98 -0.18
C GLU A 6 0.64 8.75 1.12
N LEU A 7 1.23 8.10 2.12
CA LEU A 7 0.64 7.96 3.46
C LEU A 7 0.32 9.33 4.07
N LYS A 8 1.30 10.23 4.06
CA LYS A 8 1.12 11.58 4.61
C LYS A 8 0.06 12.36 3.85
N LEU A 9 0.05 12.27 2.52
CA LEU A 9 -0.98 12.90 1.69
C LEU A 9 -2.39 12.41 2.06
N LEU A 10 -2.55 11.09 2.27
CA LEU A 10 -3.83 10.51 2.68
C LEU A 10 -4.26 11.05 4.05
N GLU A 11 -3.35 11.09 5.02
CA GLU A 11 -3.58 11.65 6.35
C GLU A 11 -4.05 13.12 6.29
N GLU A 12 -3.35 13.97 5.54
CA GLU A 12 -3.68 15.40 5.40
C GLU A 12 -5.05 15.64 4.71
N THR A 13 -5.56 14.65 3.97
CA THR A 13 -6.91 14.72 3.36
C THR A 13 -8.02 14.17 4.26
N GLY A 14 -7.70 13.80 5.51
CA GLY A 14 -8.64 13.19 6.45
C GLY A 14 -8.78 11.67 6.30
N TYR A 15 -7.90 11.03 5.52
CA TYR A 15 -7.89 9.59 5.26
C TYR A 15 -6.67 8.91 5.86
N GLY A 16 -6.46 9.13 7.16
CA GLY A 16 -5.45 8.39 7.91
C GLY A 16 -5.70 6.89 7.81
N LEU A 17 -4.65 6.13 7.50
CA LEU A 17 -4.73 4.67 7.48
C LEU A 17 -4.39 4.13 8.86
N CYS A 18 -5.27 3.30 9.43
CA CYS A 18 -4.91 2.48 10.58
C CYS A 18 -4.08 1.28 10.08
N LEU A 19 -2.81 1.26 10.49
CA LEU A 19 -1.81 0.27 10.05
C LEU A 19 -1.26 -0.58 11.21
N ASP A 20 -1.65 -0.25 12.43
CA ASP A 20 -1.16 -0.80 13.69
C ASP A 20 -2.16 -1.75 14.36
N SER A 21 -3.44 -1.70 13.95
CA SER A 21 -4.46 -2.62 14.45
C SER A 21 -5.40 -3.14 13.35
N GLU A 22 -5.99 -4.31 13.58
CA GLU A 22 -6.99 -4.91 12.71
C GLU A 22 -8.42 -4.42 13.00
N ILE A 23 -9.24 -4.37 11.96
CA ILE A 23 -10.56 -3.70 11.99
C ILE A 23 -11.59 -4.40 12.86
N ARG A 24 -11.49 -5.71 13.07
CA ARG A 24 -12.55 -6.48 13.72
C ARG A 24 -12.56 -6.26 15.22
N ASN A 25 -11.39 -6.39 15.84
CA ASN A 25 -11.26 -6.42 17.29
C ASN A 25 -10.30 -5.36 17.82
N GLY A 26 -9.64 -4.57 16.94
CA GLY A 26 -8.61 -3.63 17.34
C GLY A 26 -7.32 -4.30 17.82
N ASN A 27 -7.14 -5.59 17.55
CA ASN A 27 -5.91 -6.30 17.91
C ASN A 27 -4.73 -5.72 17.12
N PRO A 28 -3.52 -5.67 17.72
CA PRO A 28 -2.33 -5.27 17.01
C PRO A 28 -2.08 -6.11 15.75
N ILE A 29 -1.54 -5.48 14.71
CA ILE A 29 -1.07 -6.21 13.52
C ILE A 29 0.09 -7.14 13.91
N VAL A 30 0.02 -8.38 13.44
CA VAL A 30 1.00 -9.44 13.70
C VAL A 30 1.83 -9.65 12.44
N GLU A 31 3.15 -9.64 12.58
CA GLU A 31 4.11 -9.69 11.48
C GLU A 31 3.86 -10.84 10.49
N ASP A 32 3.73 -12.06 11.01
CA ASP A 32 3.65 -13.31 10.23
C ASP A 32 2.21 -13.65 9.77
N ARG A 33 1.27 -12.71 9.90
CA ARG A 33 -0.13 -12.89 9.46
C ARG A 33 -0.40 -12.13 8.17
N LEU A 34 -1.41 -12.59 7.44
CA LEU A 34 -1.88 -11.97 6.22
C LEU A 34 -3.15 -11.16 6.48
N TYR A 35 -3.27 -10.04 5.77
CA TYR A 35 -4.38 -9.11 5.92
C TYR A 35 -4.94 -8.69 4.55
N CYS A 36 -6.25 -8.51 4.49
CA CYS A 36 -6.91 -7.78 3.42
C CYS A 36 -7.09 -6.33 3.86
N PHE A 37 -6.67 -5.37 3.05
CA PHE A 37 -6.80 -3.96 3.41
C PHE A 37 -7.98 -3.30 2.69
N HIS A 38 -8.99 -2.92 3.47
CA HIS A 38 -10.18 -2.22 3.03
C HIS A 38 -9.93 -0.70 3.11
N PRO A 39 -9.97 0.06 2.00
CA PRO A 39 -9.57 1.48 2.00
C PRO A 39 -10.30 2.41 2.97
N GLU A 40 -11.53 2.06 3.36
CA GLU A 40 -12.36 2.85 4.29
C GLU A 40 -12.39 2.29 5.72
N GLU A 41 -11.97 1.04 5.91
CA GLU A 41 -12.14 0.32 7.18
C GLU A 41 -10.79 0.02 7.83
N GLY A 42 -9.80 -0.45 7.05
CA GLY A 42 -8.47 -0.84 7.52
C GLY A 42 -8.12 -2.30 7.21
N ALA A 43 -7.19 -2.87 7.99
CA ALA A 43 -6.70 -4.23 7.81
C ALA A 43 -7.62 -5.29 8.46
N ALA A 44 -8.14 -6.23 7.67
CA ALA A 44 -8.87 -7.41 8.14
C ALA A 44 -7.96 -8.64 8.11
N LEU A 45 -7.86 -9.37 9.22
CA LEU A 45 -7.10 -10.62 9.28
C LEU A 45 -7.64 -11.66 8.30
N LEU A 46 -6.74 -12.35 7.60
CA LEU A 46 -7.04 -13.45 6.70
C LEU A 46 -6.60 -14.78 7.29
N ASP A 47 -7.45 -15.80 7.12
CA ASP A 47 -7.13 -17.19 7.49
C ASP A 47 -6.27 -17.88 6.41
N ASP A 48 -6.49 -17.54 5.14
CA ASP A 48 -5.81 -18.11 3.98
C ASP A 48 -5.25 -17.03 3.04
N GLU A 49 -4.23 -17.38 2.26
CA GLU A 49 -3.69 -16.50 1.24
C GLU A 49 -4.70 -16.28 0.10
N GLN A 50 -4.92 -15.01 -0.26
CA GLN A 50 -5.77 -14.63 -1.37
C GLN A 50 -5.17 -13.48 -2.18
N ALA A 51 -5.75 -13.24 -3.36
CA ALA A 51 -5.30 -12.16 -4.22
C ALA A 51 -5.41 -10.79 -3.53
N GLY A 52 -4.26 -10.11 -3.39
CA GLY A 52 -4.21 -8.80 -2.74
C GLY A 52 -4.02 -8.86 -1.22
N ALA A 53 -3.77 -10.04 -0.65
CA ALA A 53 -3.26 -10.17 0.71
C ALA A 53 -1.94 -9.40 0.89
N ILE A 54 -1.75 -8.88 2.09
CA ILE A 54 -0.58 -8.10 2.51
C ILE A 54 -0.08 -8.67 3.82
N HIS A 55 1.23 -8.83 3.96
CA HIS A 55 1.82 -9.28 5.21
C HIS A 55 1.69 -8.22 6.29
N GLY A 56 1.45 -8.64 7.53
CA GLY A 56 1.49 -7.76 8.68
C GLY A 56 2.83 -7.04 8.79
N ARG A 57 3.94 -7.70 8.42
CA ARG A 57 5.25 -7.06 8.31
C ARG A 57 5.22 -5.80 7.44
N THR A 58 4.56 -5.84 6.29
CA THR A 58 4.45 -4.69 5.38
C THR A 58 3.69 -3.53 6.03
N LEU A 59 2.62 -3.81 6.76
CA LEU A 59 1.83 -2.78 7.46
C LEU A 59 2.65 -2.14 8.58
N ILE A 60 3.36 -2.95 9.36
CA ILE A 60 4.27 -2.51 10.41
C ILE A 60 5.41 -1.67 9.84
N ASP A 61 6.05 -2.12 8.75
CA ASP A 61 7.12 -1.38 8.07
C ASP A 61 6.60 -0.03 7.50
N LEU A 62 5.37 0.00 6.98
CA LEU A 62 4.71 1.24 6.53
C LEU A 62 4.49 2.21 7.70
N HIS A 63 3.97 1.71 8.81
CA HIS A 63 3.69 2.50 10.02
C HIS A 63 4.98 3.09 10.61
N ASN A 64 6.02 2.27 10.75
CA ASN A 64 7.32 2.66 11.32
C ASN A 64 8.22 3.40 10.33
N GLN A 65 7.82 3.53 9.07
CA GLN A 65 8.63 4.11 8.00
C GLN A 65 9.96 3.36 7.75
N THR A 66 9.94 2.03 7.86
CA THR A 66 11.09 1.11 7.68
C THR A 66 10.93 0.14 6.50
N LEU A 67 10.31 0.57 5.39
CA LEU A 67 10.17 -0.20 4.15
C LEU A 67 11.52 -0.45 3.45
N GLU A 68 12.20 -1.49 3.90
CA GLU A 68 13.50 -1.93 3.35
C GLU A 68 13.39 -3.26 2.60
N SER A 69 12.54 -4.17 3.07
CA SER A 69 12.34 -5.49 2.45
C SER A 69 11.75 -5.36 1.04
N PRO A 70 12.27 -6.10 0.04
CA PRO A 70 11.68 -6.15 -1.30
C PRO A 70 10.20 -6.56 -1.30
N CYS A 71 9.81 -7.46 -0.38
CA CYS A 71 8.42 -7.87 -0.21
C CYS A 71 7.56 -6.69 0.26
N SER A 72 7.95 -6.05 1.36
CA SER A 72 7.24 -4.89 1.92
C SER A 72 7.15 -3.74 0.92
N LEU A 73 8.21 -3.46 0.16
CA LEU A 73 8.20 -2.44 -0.89
C LEU A 73 7.19 -2.74 -2.00
N PHE A 74 7.12 -4.01 -2.44
CA PHE A 74 6.20 -4.43 -3.48
C PHE A 74 4.73 -4.37 -3.02
N GLU A 75 4.45 -4.88 -1.83
CA GLU A 75 3.12 -4.89 -1.23
C GLU A 75 2.64 -3.48 -0.89
N ALA A 76 3.46 -2.65 -0.24
CA ALA A 76 3.14 -1.26 0.04
C ALA A 76 2.81 -0.46 -1.23
N LYS A 77 3.55 -0.73 -2.32
CA LYS A 77 3.25 -0.11 -3.62
C LYS A 77 1.89 -0.54 -4.16
N LYS A 78 1.53 -1.82 -4.06
CA LYS A 78 0.20 -2.31 -4.47
C LYS A 78 -0.89 -1.70 -3.59
N LEU A 79 -0.72 -1.73 -2.27
CA LEU A 79 -1.65 -1.16 -1.30
C LEU A 79 -1.96 0.30 -1.59
N MET A 80 -0.94 1.16 -1.66
CA MET A 80 -1.12 2.59 -1.93
C MET A 80 -1.82 2.84 -3.27
N ARG A 81 -1.52 2.02 -4.29
CA ARG A 81 -2.20 2.12 -5.58
C ARG A 81 -3.68 1.80 -5.48
N THR A 82 -4.06 0.77 -4.73
CA THR A 82 -5.46 0.41 -4.50
C THR A 82 -6.19 1.53 -3.77
N ILE A 83 -5.62 2.04 -2.67
CA ILE A 83 -6.21 3.12 -1.87
C ILE A 83 -6.37 4.40 -2.69
N ILE A 84 -5.31 4.86 -3.36
CA ILE A 84 -5.38 6.08 -4.18
C ILE A 84 -6.35 5.90 -5.35
N LYS A 85 -6.38 4.73 -5.99
CA LYS A 85 -7.35 4.46 -7.08
C LYS A 85 -8.78 4.52 -6.56
N HIS A 86 -9.05 3.98 -5.37
CA HIS A 86 -10.36 4.07 -4.73
C HIS A 86 -10.77 5.54 -4.52
N ARG A 87 -9.88 6.35 -3.94
CA ARG A 87 -10.09 7.79 -3.70
C ARG A 87 -10.32 8.61 -4.98
N LEU A 88 -9.72 8.20 -6.10
CA LEU A 88 -9.91 8.87 -7.39
C LEU A 88 -11.20 8.47 -8.12
N GLY A 89 -12.06 7.65 -7.50
CA GLY A 89 -13.26 7.10 -8.14
C GLY A 89 -12.91 6.20 -9.32
N GLY A 90 -11.79 5.47 -9.24
CA GLY A 90 -11.32 4.59 -10.31
C GLY A 90 -10.52 5.27 -11.43
N ARG A 91 -10.42 6.62 -11.43
CA ARG A 91 -9.65 7.35 -12.45
C ARG A 91 -8.14 7.09 -12.34
N SER A 92 -7.46 7.01 -13.49
CA SER A 92 -6.00 6.93 -13.54
C SER A 92 -5.37 8.29 -13.23
N LEU A 93 -4.22 8.28 -12.55
CA LEU A 93 -3.36 9.46 -12.46
C LEU A 93 -2.69 9.70 -13.82
N ARG A 94 -2.90 10.86 -14.44
CA ARG A 94 -2.24 11.24 -15.70
C ARG A 94 -0.71 11.18 -15.63
N SER A 95 -0.11 11.48 -14.47
CA SER A 95 1.34 11.33 -14.27
C SER A 95 1.84 9.92 -14.58
N ARG A 96 1.02 8.87 -14.40
CA ARG A 96 1.39 7.49 -14.76
C ARG A 96 1.49 7.28 -16.27
N GLU A 97 0.71 8.00 -17.07
CA GLU A 97 0.75 7.90 -18.54
C GLU A 97 2.08 8.46 -19.07
N LEU A 98 2.61 9.50 -18.45
CA LEU A 98 3.93 10.06 -18.77
C LEU A 98 5.05 9.02 -18.57
N PHE A 99 5.01 8.27 -17.46
CA PHE A 99 6.03 7.25 -17.18
C PHE A 99 5.94 6.00 -18.06
N LYS A 100 4.75 5.66 -18.57
CA LYS A 100 4.58 4.55 -19.52
C LYS A 100 5.34 4.81 -20.83
N GLY A 101 5.40 6.07 -21.26
CA GLY A 101 6.17 6.48 -22.44
C GLY A 101 7.69 6.48 -22.24
N THR A 102 8.17 6.68 -21.01
CA THR A 102 9.61 6.73 -20.70
C THR A 102 10.24 5.37 -20.40
N SER A 103 9.49 4.40 -19.87
CA SER A 103 10.03 3.06 -19.57
C SER A 103 10.39 2.24 -20.82
N LEU A 104 9.96 2.64 -22.02
CA LEU A 104 10.33 1.97 -23.28
C LEU A 104 11.69 2.42 -23.85
N LYS A 105 12.42 3.34 -23.20
CA LYS A 105 13.73 3.83 -23.70
C LYS A 105 14.95 3.55 -22.82
N LEU A 106 14.84 2.86 -21.68
CA LEU A 106 16.02 2.53 -20.84
C LEU A 106 16.66 1.16 -21.12
N GLY A 107 16.20 0.42 -22.14
CA GLY A 107 16.72 -0.92 -22.48
C GLY A 107 17.63 -1.01 -23.72
N LYS A 108 18.05 0.12 -24.31
CA LYS A 108 18.99 0.11 -25.44
C LYS A 108 20.09 1.13 -25.24
N ILE A 109 21.14 0.73 -24.53
CA ILE A 109 22.48 1.27 -24.71
C ILE A 109 23.36 0.06 -24.99
N LYS A 110 24.10 0.16 -26.09
CA LYS A 110 24.93 -0.88 -26.71
C LYS A 110 25.96 -1.46 -25.76
#